data_AF-L8X0N5-F1
#
_entry.id   AF-L8X0N5-F1
#
_cell.length_a   1.000
_cell.length_b   1.000
_cell.length_c   1.000
_cell.angle_alpha   90.00
_cell.angle_beta   90.00
_cell.angle_gamma   90.00
#
_symmetry.space_group_name_H-M   'P 1'
#
loop_
_entity.id
_entity.type
_entity.pdbx_description
1 polymer ?
#
loop_
_entity_poly.entity_id
_entity_poly.type
_entity_poly.pdbx_seq_one_letter_code
_entity_poly.pdbx_strand_id
1 'polypeptide(L)'
;MKELERKIQEIELRRGHSFIASKAFNPPKPRRAIANTGAFSFQPARSLFAACCSSVSQAPDPLSHLAENAPGFGPTSLLHRGPSNLSLPGGVSKKLAMIMLGQWFYLKGRLLEGYVYVTRATRYAVVLGLHELESRIYGHYIAINTRLLGRRVKRWTPKDSVEIGEAINLWCAMNGLPTSLSLGEIKTVWPVALSEFENSHVSIHGIVQRRIIDLTFVQESGLPNDSHSVASLFDSRYCHIVADVSQASASCILAKCTVLTYCAGVIDTERISGSEVSDEWQRRFKECDRGIEYFTQSIQTVYVGRDDQEVAAVVVSQAAVDCAIIQLHERLVDRELNRDGQGVRSSSLGGSSYSRCIEACRRIALAAACVEKIEANHMQMFFGISLSFAARVLAKEIPRLRHGGYVEQALRMEQQMAAIAKVQITGAYADSSEGFPKSSLCGASQISMMAWSTWATWD
;
A
#
# COMPACT_ATOMS: atom_id res chain seq x y z
N MET A 1 -15.79 -22.01 -29.92
CA MET A 1 -14.74 -21.77 -30.93
C MET A 1 -15.30 -21.00 -32.13
N LYS A 2 -16.07 -21.60 -33.05
CA LYS A 2 -16.61 -20.89 -34.23
C LYS A 2 -17.46 -19.64 -33.93
N GLU A 3 -18.26 -19.67 -32.87
CA GLU A 3 -19.06 -18.51 -32.45
C GLU A 3 -18.21 -17.38 -31.82
N LEU A 4 -17.03 -17.71 -31.29
CA LEU A 4 -16.08 -16.74 -30.74
C LEU A 4 -15.31 -16.05 -31.87
N GLU A 5 -14.87 -16.81 -32.87
CA GLU A 5 -14.24 -16.30 -34.10
C GLU A 5 -15.17 -15.34 -34.84
N ARG A 6 -16.47 -15.67 -34.92
CA ARG A 6 -17.49 -14.80 -35.52
C ARG A 6 -17.62 -13.45 -34.80
N LYS A 7 -17.58 -13.45 -33.45
CA LYS A 7 -17.68 -12.21 -32.65
C LYS A 7 -16.42 -11.35 -32.74
N ILE A 8 -15.24 -11.96 -32.90
CA ILE A 8 -13.97 -11.23 -33.10
C ILE A 8 -13.99 -10.50 -34.45
N GLN A 9 -14.41 -11.19 -35.52
CA GLN A 9 -14.54 -10.57 -36.85
C GLN A 9 -15.57 -9.43 -36.87
N GLU A 10 -16.69 -9.57 -36.13
CA GLU A 10 -17.69 -8.51 -36.02
C GLU A 10 -17.15 -7.25 -35.33
N ILE A 11 -16.28 -7.40 -34.33
CA ILE A 11 -15.64 -6.28 -33.62
C ILE A 11 -14.61 -5.59 -34.52
N GLU A 12 -13.84 -6.33 -35.29
CA GLU A 12 -12.86 -5.79 -36.24
C GLU A 12 -13.55 -5.00 -37.37
N LEU A 13 -14.67 -5.52 -37.88
CA LEU A 13 -15.46 -4.83 -38.93
C LEU A 13 -15.99 -3.48 -38.44
N ARG A 14 -16.43 -3.41 -37.18
CA ARG A 14 -16.92 -2.15 -36.57
C ARG A 14 -15.81 -1.13 -36.35
N ARG A 15 -14.56 -1.55 -36.16
CA ARG A 15 -13.41 -0.65 -36.03
C ARG A 15 -12.97 -0.03 -37.35
N GLY A 16 -13.20 -0.72 -38.47
CA GLY A 16 -12.84 -0.25 -39.82
C GLY A 16 -13.69 0.90 -40.37
N HIS A 17 -14.80 1.29 -39.73
CA HIS A 17 -15.72 2.32 -40.23
C HIS A 17 -15.69 3.65 -39.49
N SER A 18 -14.81 3.82 -38.50
CA SER A 18 -14.76 4.99 -37.63
C SER A 18 -13.53 5.89 -37.85
N PHE A 19 -13.06 6.07 -39.08
CA PHE A 19 -12.04 7.08 -39.39
C PHE A 19 -12.30 7.75 -40.74
N ILE A 20 -13.12 8.82 -40.72
CA ILE A 20 -13.16 9.81 -41.80
C ILE A 20 -12.46 11.09 -41.31
N ALA A 21 -11.31 11.32 -41.94
CA ALA A 21 -10.65 12.57 -42.31
C ALA A 21 -10.82 13.83 -41.42
N SER A 22 -9.71 14.22 -40.77
CA SER A 22 -9.39 15.62 -40.48
C SER A 22 -8.06 16.00 -41.17
N LYS A 23 -8.06 17.20 -41.72
CA LYS A 23 -7.18 17.79 -42.75
C LYS A 23 -5.66 17.71 -42.50
N ALA A 24 -4.97 17.60 -43.64
CA ALA A 24 -3.53 17.60 -43.84
C ALA A 24 -2.80 18.83 -43.27
N PHE A 25 -1.67 18.57 -42.59
CA PHE A 25 -0.59 19.51 -42.35
C PHE A 25 0.65 18.99 -43.08
N ASN A 26 1.20 19.77 -44.01
CA ASN A 26 2.38 19.38 -44.79
C ASN A 26 3.66 19.40 -43.93
N PRO A 27 4.52 18.37 -43.96
CA PRO A 27 5.86 18.45 -43.39
C PRO A 27 6.88 18.97 -44.43
N PRO A 28 7.97 19.64 -44.01
CA PRO A 28 9.07 19.96 -44.91
C PRO A 28 9.93 18.72 -45.21
N LYS A 29 10.51 18.71 -46.41
CA LYS A 29 11.37 17.66 -46.97
C LYS A 29 12.65 17.40 -46.12
N PRO A 30 13.21 16.17 -46.20
CA PRO A 30 14.28 15.71 -45.33
C PRO A 30 15.67 16.16 -45.82
N ARG A 31 16.57 16.48 -44.88
CA ARG A 31 18.02 16.52 -45.12
C ARG A 31 18.66 15.20 -44.69
N ARG A 32 19.63 14.79 -45.50
CA ARG A 32 20.31 13.48 -45.54
C ARG A 32 21.03 13.10 -44.24
N ALA A 33 21.15 11.78 -44.12
CA ALA A 33 21.69 10.94 -43.06
C ALA A 33 23.12 11.24 -42.61
N ILE A 34 23.38 10.91 -41.34
CA ILE A 34 24.58 10.16 -40.93
C ILE A 34 24.09 8.99 -40.07
N ALA A 35 24.46 7.78 -40.49
CA ALA A 35 24.18 6.54 -39.79
C ALA A 35 25.05 6.44 -38.53
N ASN A 36 24.44 6.11 -37.40
CA ASN A 36 25.12 5.40 -36.32
C ASN A 36 24.10 4.49 -35.62
N THR A 37 24.38 3.19 -35.69
CA THR A 37 23.68 2.07 -35.06
C THR A 37 23.60 2.27 -33.55
N GLY A 38 22.38 2.56 -33.06
CA GLY A 38 22.03 2.54 -31.65
C GLY A 38 21.04 1.42 -31.36
N ALA A 39 21.41 0.52 -30.47
CA ALA A 39 20.50 -0.47 -29.89
C ALA A 39 19.36 0.24 -29.15
N PHE A 40 18.12 -0.10 -29.48
CA PHE A 40 16.93 0.37 -28.77
C PHE A 40 16.89 -0.26 -27.37
N SER A 41 17.38 0.47 -26.38
CA SER A 41 17.10 0.21 -24.96
C SER A 41 15.70 0.73 -24.64
N PHE A 42 14.75 -0.19 -24.49
CA PHE A 42 13.44 0.12 -23.91
C PHE A 42 13.62 0.46 -22.43
N GLN A 43 13.43 1.73 -22.07
CA GLN A 43 13.34 2.14 -20.66
C GLN A 43 12.04 1.58 -20.05
N PRO A 44 12.09 0.72 -19.02
CA PRO A 44 10.89 0.34 -18.30
C PRO A 44 10.40 1.52 -17.45
N ALA A 45 9.08 1.64 -17.36
CA ALA A 45 8.36 2.63 -16.58
C ALA A 45 9.04 2.95 -15.25
N ARG A 46 9.52 4.19 -15.12
CA ARG A 46 9.83 4.79 -13.83
C ARG A 46 8.64 4.58 -12.92
N SER A 47 8.90 4.13 -11.69
CA SER A 47 7.95 4.06 -10.58
C SER A 47 6.92 5.18 -10.70
N LEU A 48 5.63 4.82 -10.78
CA LEU A 48 4.49 5.76 -10.84
C LEU A 48 4.50 6.78 -9.68
N PHE A 49 5.31 6.55 -8.64
CA PHE A 49 5.50 7.46 -7.51
C PHE A 49 6.66 8.47 -7.67
N ALA A 50 7.62 8.24 -8.57
CA ALA A 50 8.83 9.07 -8.68
C ALA A 50 8.77 10.18 -9.76
N ALA A 51 7.87 10.07 -10.74
CA ALA A 51 7.89 10.94 -11.94
C ALA A 51 7.09 12.27 -11.81
N CYS A 52 6.33 12.50 -10.74
CA CYS A 52 5.48 13.70 -10.61
C CYS A 52 6.14 14.92 -9.92
N CYS A 53 7.45 14.89 -9.65
CA CYS A 53 8.08 15.86 -8.75
C CYS A 53 8.56 17.19 -9.36
N SER A 54 8.27 17.49 -10.61
CA SER A 54 8.79 18.69 -11.27
C SER A 54 7.65 19.58 -11.78
N SER A 55 7.39 20.66 -11.03
CA SER A 55 6.44 21.77 -11.31
C SER A 55 4.99 21.61 -10.79
N VAL A 56 4.73 22.16 -9.60
CA VAL A 56 3.39 22.62 -9.20
C VAL A 56 3.51 24.09 -8.80
N SER A 57 3.18 24.96 -9.74
CA SER A 57 2.87 26.37 -9.51
C SER A 57 1.55 26.49 -8.74
N GLN A 58 1.41 27.57 -7.97
CA GLN A 58 0.31 27.87 -7.05
C GLN A 58 -1.07 27.61 -7.68
N ALA A 59 -1.82 26.66 -7.12
CA ALA A 59 -3.24 26.48 -7.40
C ALA A 59 -4.07 27.24 -6.35
N PRO A 60 -5.17 27.91 -6.74
CA PRO A 60 -6.04 28.64 -5.82
C PRO A 60 -6.76 27.70 -4.85
N ASP A 61 -7.16 28.25 -3.70
CA ASP A 61 -7.76 27.52 -2.58
C ASP A 61 -9.11 26.90 -2.99
N PRO A 62 -9.24 25.56 -3.11
CA PRO A 62 -10.39 24.92 -3.74
C PRO A 62 -11.61 24.77 -2.81
N LEU A 63 -11.59 25.39 -1.62
CA LEU A 63 -12.62 25.22 -0.60
C LEU A 63 -13.69 26.33 -0.57
N SER A 64 -13.65 27.30 -1.49
CA SER A 64 -14.67 28.37 -1.56
C SER A 64 -16.00 27.93 -2.18
N HIS A 65 -16.11 26.72 -2.74
CA HIS A 65 -17.29 26.29 -3.52
C HIS A 65 -18.01 25.04 -3.00
N LEU A 66 -17.68 24.54 -1.80
CA LEU A 66 -18.39 23.41 -1.21
C LEU A 66 -19.29 23.87 -0.06
N ALA A 67 -20.44 24.43 -0.42
CA ALA A 67 -21.61 24.51 0.43
C ALA A 67 -22.85 24.13 -0.38
N GLU A 68 -23.68 23.29 0.24
CA GLU A 68 -25.02 22.85 -0.17
C GLU A 68 -25.09 21.79 -1.29
N ASN A 69 -25.53 20.59 -0.89
CA ASN A 69 -26.02 19.46 -1.71
C ASN A 69 -24.99 18.38 -2.10
N ALA A 70 -24.55 17.59 -1.11
CA ALA A 70 -24.09 16.22 -1.35
C ALA A 70 -24.94 15.26 -0.49
N PRO A 71 -25.56 14.21 -1.07
CA PRO A 71 -26.28 13.19 -0.31
C PRO A 71 -25.30 12.38 0.55
N GLY A 72 -25.70 12.09 1.78
CA GLY A 72 -24.86 11.45 2.79
C GLY A 72 -24.46 10.02 2.39
N PHE A 73 -23.19 9.87 2.03
CA PHE A 73 -22.49 8.58 1.98
C PHE A 73 -21.69 8.42 3.27
N GLY A 74 -22.08 7.47 4.11
CA GLY A 74 -21.35 7.10 5.33
C GLY A 74 -20.25 6.07 5.01
N PRO A 75 -18.98 6.30 5.37
CA PRO A 75 -17.95 5.28 5.34
C PRO A 75 -17.97 4.56 6.69
N THR A 76 -18.72 3.47 6.77
CA THR A 76 -18.68 2.54 7.90
C THR A 76 -17.57 1.53 7.66
N SER A 77 -16.54 1.53 8.53
CA SER A 77 -16.03 0.29 9.19
C SER A 77 -14.57 0.29 9.65
N LEU A 78 -13.77 1.35 9.46
CA LEU A 78 -12.56 1.57 10.28
C LEU A 78 -12.82 2.36 11.56
N LEU A 79 -14.07 2.79 11.76
CA LEU A 79 -14.58 3.51 12.93
C LEU A 79 -15.99 2.98 13.24
N HIS A 80 -16.11 1.76 13.80
CA HIS A 80 -17.43 1.12 13.98
C HIS A 80 -18.27 1.69 15.14
N ARG A 81 -17.83 2.76 15.82
CA ARG A 81 -18.69 3.62 16.63
C ARG A 81 -18.87 4.95 15.91
N GLY A 82 -20.11 5.29 15.56
CA GLY A 82 -20.46 6.64 15.12
C GLY A 82 -19.98 7.66 16.16
N PRO A 83 -19.43 8.81 15.73
CA PRO A 83 -18.83 9.78 16.64
C PRO A 83 -19.91 10.43 17.47
N SER A 84 -20.12 9.92 18.67
CA SER A 84 -20.89 10.62 19.70
C SER A 84 -19.99 11.75 20.20
N ASN A 85 -20.21 12.96 19.69
CA ASN A 85 -19.60 14.20 20.20
C ASN A 85 -18.07 14.30 20.12
N LEU A 86 -17.48 14.03 18.94
CA LEU A 86 -16.12 14.49 18.64
C LEU A 86 -16.10 16.02 18.52
N SER A 87 -16.12 16.71 19.66
CA SER A 87 -15.64 18.09 19.80
C SER A 87 -14.11 18.12 19.73
N LEU A 88 -13.56 17.47 18.71
CA LEU A 88 -12.16 17.61 18.36
C LEU A 88 -11.95 19.08 17.99
N PRO A 89 -10.91 19.76 18.51
CA PRO A 89 -10.56 21.08 18.02
C PRO A 89 -10.43 20.98 16.49
N GLY A 90 -11.11 21.86 15.75
CA GLY A 90 -11.49 21.69 14.33
C GLY A 90 -10.39 21.36 13.30
N GLY A 91 -9.14 21.19 13.73
CA GLY A 91 -8.04 20.69 12.92
C GLY A 91 -8.03 19.17 12.71
N VAL A 92 -8.57 18.33 13.61
CA VAL A 92 -8.49 16.85 13.44
C VAL A 92 -9.53 16.33 12.43
N SER A 93 -10.75 16.83 12.48
CA SER A 93 -11.82 16.52 11.51
C SER A 93 -11.43 16.91 10.08
N LYS A 94 -10.71 18.02 9.90
CA LYS A 94 -10.14 18.42 8.59
C LYS A 94 -9.12 17.40 8.06
N LYS A 95 -8.32 16.76 8.92
CA LYS A 95 -7.34 15.73 8.50
C LYS A 95 -8.03 14.49 7.99
N LEU A 96 -8.98 13.98 8.77
CA LEU A 96 -9.73 12.79 8.43
C LEU A 96 -10.45 13.01 7.10
N ALA A 97 -11.08 14.18 6.92
CA ALA A 97 -11.69 14.57 5.65
C ALA A 97 -10.70 14.58 4.47
N MET A 98 -9.50 15.15 4.64
CA MET A 98 -8.48 15.15 3.56
C MET A 98 -7.97 13.75 3.22
N ILE A 99 -7.76 12.88 4.21
CA ILE A 99 -7.32 11.50 3.99
C ILE A 99 -8.41 10.70 3.29
N MET A 100 -9.65 10.78 3.77
CA MET A 100 -10.80 10.11 3.16
C MET A 100 -11.03 10.59 1.73
N LEU A 101 -10.93 11.89 1.49
CA LEU A 101 -11.05 12.47 0.15
C LEU A 101 -9.90 12.00 -0.77
N GLY A 102 -8.67 11.94 -0.25
CA GLY A 102 -7.53 11.39 -0.96
C GLY A 102 -7.71 9.91 -1.33
N GLN A 103 -8.16 9.09 -0.38
CA GLN A 103 -8.51 7.68 -0.61
C GLN A 103 -9.63 7.53 -1.62
N TRP A 104 -10.65 8.39 -1.57
CA TRP A 104 -11.73 8.39 -2.55
C TRP A 104 -11.23 8.73 -3.96
N PHE A 105 -10.37 9.75 -4.12
CA PHE A 105 -9.75 10.05 -5.42
C PHE A 105 -8.92 8.89 -5.94
N TYR A 106 -8.15 8.25 -5.06
CA TYR A 106 -7.41 7.04 -5.37
C TYR A 106 -8.32 5.92 -5.86
N LEU A 107 -9.42 5.63 -5.15
CA LEU A 107 -10.43 4.66 -5.57
C LEU A 107 -11.02 5.01 -6.94
N LYS A 108 -11.27 6.30 -7.21
CA LYS A 108 -11.75 6.75 -8.53
C LYS A 108 -10.65 6.82 -9.60
N GLY A 109 -9.42 6.42 -9.30
CA GLY A 109 -8.31 6.45 -10.26
C GLY A 109 -7.67 7.80 -10.50
N ARG A 110 -8.08 8.82 -9.75
CA ARG A 110 -7.56 10.19 -9.82
C ARG A 110 -6.30 10.28 -8.97
N LEU A 111 -5.25 9.62 -9.44
CA LEU A 111 -4.02 9.38 -8.68
C LEU A 111 -3.33 10.68 -8.25
N LEU A 112 -3.31 11.70 -9.13
CA LEU A 112 -2.65 12.97 -8.83
C LEU A 112 -3.40 13.75 -7.74
N GLU A 113 -4.72 13.82 -7.83
CA GLU A 113 -5.56 14.48 -6.84
C GLU A 113 -5.48 13.74 -5.49
N GLY A 114 -5.61 12.41 -5.51
CA GLY A 114 -5.41 11.57 -4.33
C GLY A 114 -4.06 11.85 -3.66
N TYR A 115 -3.00 11.90 -4.45
CA TYR A 115 -1.64 12.22 -3.99
C TYR A 115 -1.55 13.60 -3.35
N VAL A 116 -2.13 14.64 -3.96
CA VAL A 116 -2.12 16.01 -3.42
C VAL A 116 -2.81 16.05 -2.05
N TYR A 117 -3.99 15.44 -1.90
CA TYR A 117 -4.73 15.46 -0.64
C TYR A 117 -4.04 14.65 0.45
N VAL A 118 -3.57 13.44 0.15
CA VAL A 118 -2.84 12.62 1.13
C VAL A 118 -1.54 13.32 1.53
N THR A 119 -0.75 13.84 0.58
CA THR A 119 0.50 14.55 0.89
C THR A 119 0.27 15.78 1.77
N ARG A 120 -0.78 16.57 1.50
CA ARG A 120 -1.15 17.73 2.34
C ARG A 120 -1.54 17.29 3.75
N ALA A 121 -2.37 16.25 3.87
CA ALA A 121 -2.74 15.70 5.16
C ALA A 121 -1.49 15.22 5.92
N THR A 122 -0.59 14.48 5.26
CA THR A 122 0.63 13.94 5.87
C THR A 122 1.57 15.04 6.33
N ARG A 123 1.86 16.03 5.48
CA ARG A 123 2.68 17.19 5.88
C ARG A 123 2.09 17.91 7.10
N TYR A 124 0.78 18.08 7.13
CA TYR A 124 0.11 18.68 8.28
C TYR A 124 0.22 17.82 9.54
N ALA A 125 0.06 16.49 9.44
CA ALA A 125 0.26 15.56 10.54
C ALA A 125 1.71 15.62 11.09
N VAL A 126 2.69 15.73 10.19
CA VAL A 126 4.11 15.92 10.56
C VAL A 126 4.32 17.22 11.32
N VAL A 127 3.79 18.35 10.83
CA VAL A 127 3.87 19.66 11.50
C VAL A 127 3.29 19.61 12.92
N LEU A 128 2.23 18.83 13.13
CA LEU A 128 1.62 18.66 14.44
C LEU A 128 2.39 17.70 15.36
N GLY A 129 3.42 17.02 14.86
CA GLY A 129 4.23 16.07 15.62
C GLY A 129 3.60 14.67 15.74
N LEU A 130 2.64 14.30 14.89
CA LEU A 130 1.98 12.99 14.96
C LEU A 130 2.91 11.82 14.58
N HIS A 131 4.07 12.10 14.00
CA HIS A 131 5.12 11.13 13.66
C HIS A 131 6.08 10.85 14.83
N GLU A 132 5.97 11.62 15.92
CA GLU A 132 6.83 11.50 17.12
C GLU A 132 6.02 11.08 18.36
N LEU A 133 4.95 10.29 18.21
CA LEU A 133 4.13 9.82 19.34
C LEU A 133 4.75 8.58 20.00
N GLU A 134 5.79 8.81 20.81
CA GLU A 134 6.66 7.77 21.40
C GLU A 134 6.00 6.90 22.48
N SER A 135 4.83 7.29 23.00
CA SER A 135 4.14 6.53 24.06
C SER A 135 2.64 6.65 23.95
N ARG A 136 1.96 5.59 24.38
CA ARG A 136 0.49 5.54 24.53
C ARG A 136 0.04 6.18 25.84
N ILE A 137 0.96 6.40 26.76
CA ILE A 137 0.68 6.90 28.10
C ILE A 137 0.60 8.43 28.05
N TYR A 138 -0.62 8.95 28.21
CA TYR A 138 -0.92 10.39 28.17
C TYR A 138 0.00 11.23 29.07
N GLY A 139 0.20 10.80 30.32
CA GLY A 139 1.07 11.50 31.27
C GLY A 139 2.54 11.54 30.84
N HIS A 140 3.03 10.47 30.20
CA HIS A 140 4.39 10.41 29.66
C HIS A 140 4.55 11.36 28.46
N TYR A 141 3.56 11.37 27.57
CA TYR A 141 3.53 12.27 26.43
C TYR A 141 3.59 13.74 26.84
N ILE A 142 2.75 14.17 27.81
CA ILE A 142 2.78 15.56 28.31
C ILE A 142 4.17 15.90 28.84
N ALA A 143 4.75 15.04 29.68
CA ALA A 143 6.05 15.27 30.29
C ALA A 143 7.17 15.45 29.25
N ILE A 144 7.16 14.66 28.18
CA ILE A 144 8.12 14.78 27.06
C ILE A 144 7.89 16.09 26.30
N ASN A 145 6.64 16.41 25.96
CA ASN A 145 6.32 17.58 25.14
C ASN A 145 6.66 18.90 25.85
N THR A 146 6.45 18.99 27.17
CA THR A 146 6.87 20.15 27.97
C THR A 146 8.39 20.38 27.90
N ARG A 147 9.21 19.32 27.81
CA ARG A 147 10.68 19.48 27.69
C ARG A 147 11.12 19.98 26.31
N LEU A 148 10.27 19.82 25.29
CA LEU A 148 10.57 20.18 23.89
C LEU A 148 10.05 21.57 23.48
N LEU A 149 9.65 22.42 24.44
CA LEU A 149 9.05 23.75 24.25
C LEU A 149 9.91 24.78 23.46
N GLY A 150 11.12 24.43 23.01
CA GLY A 150 11.96 25.28 22.17
C GLY A 150 11.59 25.33 20.67
N ARG A 151 10.61 24.55 20.20
CA ARG A 151 10.21 24.56 18.77
C ARG A 151 9.26 25.73 18.44
N ARG A 152 9.50 26.40 17.31
CA ARG A 152 8.72 27.57 16.83
C ARG A 152 7.24 27.29 16.51
N VAL A 153 6.87 26.02 16.29
CA VAL A 153 5.49 25.61 16.00
C VAL A 153 4.96 24.86 17.21
N LYS A 154 3.85 25.34 17.77
CA LYS A 154 3.16 24.67 18.87
C LYS A 154 2.70 23.28 18.40
N ARG A 155 3.27 22.23 18.99
CA ARG A 155 2.82 20.85 18.75
C ARG A 155 1.37 20.70 19.18
N TRP A 156 0.66 19.78 18.54
CA TRP A 156 -0.64 19.35 19.04
C TRP A 156 -0.48 18.77 20.46
N THR A 157 -1.48 19.01 21.31
CA THR A 157 -1.50 18.51 22.69
C THR A 157 -2.84 17.79 22.87
N PRO A 158 -2.84 16.47 23.14
CA PRO A 158 -4.06 15.73 23.38
C PRO A 158 -4.74 16.22 24.67
N LYS A 159 -6.07 16.11 24.72
CA LYS A 159 -6.89 16.38 25.90
C LYS A 159 -6.91 15.20 26.87
N ASP A 160 -6.83 13.99 26.35
CA ASP A 160 -6.90 12.74 27.12
C ASP A 160 -6.16 11.59 26.41
N SER A 161 -6.19 10.39 27.02
CA SER A 161 -5.62 9.17 26.45
C SER A 161 -6.40 8.63 25.25
N VAL A 162 -7.65 9.03 25.05
CA VAL A 162 -8.42 8.59 23.88
C VAL A 162 -7.95 9.38 22.66
N GLU A 163 -7.77 10.70 22.78
CA GLU A 163 -7.31 11.56 21.69
C GLU A 163 -5.88 11.19 21.23
N ILE A 164 -5.00 10.72 22.13
CA ILE A 164 -3.69 10.18 21.73
C ILE A 164 -3.83 8.86 20.96
N GLY A 165 -4.73 7.97 21.38
CA GLY A 165 -5.04 6.74 20.65
C GLY A 165 -5.60 7.00 19.26
N GLU A 166 -6.54 7.94 19.15
CA GLU A 166 -7.08 8.40 17.87
C GLU A 166 -5.99 8.98 16.97
N ALA A 167 -5.07 9.78 17.51
CA ALA A 167 -3.98 10.37 16.75
C ALA A 167 -2.96 9.33 16.26
N ILE A 168 -2.63 8.33 17.08
CA ILE A 168 -1.79 7.18 16.69
C ILE A 168 -2.47 6.40 15.58
N ASN A 169 -3.75 6.02 15.77
CA ASN A 169 -4.51 5.27 14.77
C ASN A 169 -4.64 6.07 13.45
N LEU A 170 -4.88 7.38 13.54
CA LEU A 170 -4.93 8.27 12.39
C LEU A 170 -3.59 8.32 11.66
N TRP A 171 -2.48 8.50 12.38
CA TRP A 171 -1.13 8.50 11.79
C TRP A 171 -0.84 7.19 11.05
N CYS A 172 -1.19 6.05 11.66
CA CYS A 172 -0.98 4.74 11.05
C CYS A 172 -1.93 4.45 9.87
N ALA A 173 -3.15 4.99 9.89
CA ALA A 173 -4.12 4.90 8.80
C ALA A 173 -3.79 5.81 7.60
N MET A 174 -2.89 6.78 7.79
CA MET A 174 -2.27 7.51 6.69
C MET A 174 -1.33 6.54 5.99
N ASN A 175 -1.91 5.78 5.06
CA ASN A 175 -1.38 4.69 4.24
C ASN A 175 -0.17 5.05 3.35
N GLY A 176 0.68 5.97 3.78
CA GLY A 176 1.87 6.43 3.10
C GLY A 176 2.69 7.29 4.04
N LEU A 177 3.89 6.81 4.36
CA LEU A 177 4.90 7.66 4.96
C LEU A 177 5.19 8.79 3.97
N PRO A 178 5.27 10.05 4.42
CA PRO A 178 5.66 11.11 3.50
C PRO A 178 7.06 10.78 3.00
N THR A 179 7.28 10.88 1.69
CA THR A 179 8.59 10.61 1.06
C THR A 179 9.71 11.47 1.66
N SER A 180 9.36 12.54 2.36
CA SER A 180 10.28 13.43 3.07
C SER A 180 10.68 12.96 4.48
N LEU A 181 10.06 11.92 5.04
CA LEU A 181 10.46 11.37 6.33
C LEU A 181 11.17 10.04 6.15
N SER A 182 12.35 9.95 6.76
CA SER A 182 13.06 8.69 6.95
C SER A 182 12.37 7.86 8.03
N LEU A 183 12.52 6.53 7.95
CA LEU A 183 11.95 5.61 8.94
C LEU A 183 12.43 5.89 10.37
N GLY A 184 13.66 6.37 10.52
CA GLY A 184 14.24 6.71 11.82
C GLY A 184 13.63 7.96 12.47
N GLU A 185 13.02 8.84 11.68
CA GLU A 185 12.31 10.02 12.19
C GLU A 185 10.90 9.68 12.71
N ILE A 186 10.38 8.50 12.36
CA ILE A 186 9.06 8.04 12.78
C ILE A 186 9.20 7.27 14.08
N LYS A 187 8.84 7.94 15.16
CA LYS A 187 8.87 7.38 16.51
C LYS A 187 7.50 6.99 17.03
N THR A 188 6.44 7.27 16.26
CA THR A 188 5.09 6.86 16.60
C THR A 188 4.98 5.36 16.80
N VAL A 189 4.40 5.00 17.93
CA VAL A 189 4.07 3.62 18.32
C VAL A 189 2.98 3.02 17.43
N TRP A 190 2.89 1.70 17.41
CA TRP A 190 1.88 0.98 16.63
C TRP A 190 0.45 1.21 17.14
N PRO A 191 -0.56 1.17 16.25
CA PRO A 191 -1.94 1.40 16.62
C PRO A 191 -2.51 0.23 17.42
N VAL A 192 -3.45 0.53 18.32
CA VAL A 192 -4.17 -0.45 19.15
C VAL A 192 -5.66 -0.13 19.21
N ALA A 193 -6.47 -1.04 19.75
CA ALA A 193 -7.90 -0.83 19.88
C ALA A 193 -8.18 0.37 20.80
N LEU A 194 -9.11 1.26 20.40
CA LEU A 194 -9.46 2.44 21.21
C LEU A 194 -9.99 2.08 22.60
N SER A 195 -10.63 0.91 22.73
CA SER A 195 -11.08 0.36 24.02
C SER A 195 -9.95 0.16 25.03
N GLU A 196 -8.71 -0.06 24.58
CA GLU A 196 -7.55 -0.16 25.49
C GLU A 196 -7.24 1.18 26.16
N PHE A 197 -7.51 2.30 25.47
CA PHE A 197 -7.32 3.64 26.02
C PHE A 197 -8.46 4.03 26.97
N GLU A 198 -9.70 3.62 26.67
CA GLU A 198 -10.86 3.86 27.54
C GLU A 198 -10.69 3.14 28.90
N ASN A 199 -10.21 1.89 28.88
CA ASN A 199 -9.99 1.08 30.09
C ASN A 199 -8.88 1.62 30.99
N SER A 200 -7.88 2.31 30.42
CA SER A 200 -6.78 2.91 31.19
C SER A 200 -7.23 4.04 32.12
N HIS A 201 -8.33 4.73 31.78
CA HIS A 201 -8.84 5.87 32.54
C HIS A 201 -9.54 5.45 33.85
N VAL A 202 -10.13 4.26 33.88
CA VAL A 202 -10.84 3.70 35.05
C VAL A 202 -9.85 3.36 36.18
N SER A 203 -8.68 2.84 35.83
CA SER A 203 -7.65 2.49 36.82
C SER A 203 -7.03 3.72 37.49
N ILE A 204 -6.79 4.80 36.75
CA ILE A 204 -6.12 5.99 37.31
C ILE A 204 -7.03 6.74 38.28
N HIS A 205 -8.33 6.87 37.98
CA HIS A 205 -9.25 7.57 38.88
C HIS A 205 -9.52 6.77 40.18
N GLY A 206 -9.54 5.43 40.10
CA GLY A 206 -9.60 4.56 41.28
C GLY A 206 -8.34 4.62 42.15
N ILE A 207 -7.17 4.87 41.55
CA ILE A 207 -5.89 5.01 42.27
C ILE A 207 -5.75 6.40 42.91
N VAL A 208 -6.18 7.47 42.24
CA VAL A 208 -6.14 8.84 42.80
C VAL A 208 -7.06 8.96 44.03
N GLN A 209 -8.19 8.25 44.05
CA GLN A 209 -9.10 8.26 45.20
C GLN A 209 -8.63 7.39 46.37
N ARG A 210 -7.62 6.53 46.16
CA ARG A 210 -6.95 5.75 47.23
C ARG A 210 -5.60 6.35 47.68
N ARG A 211 -5.09 7.39 47.02
CA ARG A 211 -3.75 7.98 47.27
C ARG A 211 -3.75 9.35 47.96
N ILE A 212 -4.61 9.53 48.95
CA ILE A 212 -4.24 10.39 50.10
C ILE A 212 -3.52 9.55 51.17
N ILE A 213 -3.45 8.22 51.00
CA ILE A 213 -2.72 7.30 51.88
C ILE A 213 -1.76 6.49 50.97
N ASP A 214 -0.47 6.51 51.29
CA ASP A 214 0.63 5.77 50.64
C ASP A 214 1.15 6.26 49.26
N LEU A 215 2.07 7.22 49.34
CA LEU A 215 2.84 7.81 48.24
C LEU A 215 4.04 6.97 47.75
N THR A 216 4.21 5.70 48.14
CA THR A 216 5.51 5.02 47.98
C THR A 216 5.59 3.78 47.11
N PHE A 217 4.51 3.29 46.49
CA PHE A 217 4.66 2.22 45.50
C PHE A 217 3.52 2.25 44.48
N VAL A 218 3.73 2.96 43.37
CA VAL A 218 3.00 2.65 42.14
C VAL A 218 3.62 1.38 41.61
N GLN A 219 3.09 0.25 42.04
CA GLN A 219 3.35 -1.02 41.38
C GLN A 219 3.10 -0.79 39.89
N GLU A 220 4.14 -1.02 39.08
CA GLU A 220 4.11 -1.01 37.62
C GLU A 220 3.01 -1.97 37.15
N SER A 221 1.78 -1.50 37.12
CA SER A 221 0.62 -2.29 36.77
C SER A 221 0.66 -2.51 35.27
N GLY A 222 1.44 -3.49 34.82
CA GLY A 222 1.35 -4.16 33.52
C GLY A 222 0.99 -3.26 32.34
N LEU A 223 1.53 -2.05 32.27
CA LEU A 223 1.30 -1.20 31.11
C LEU A 223 1.96 -1.94 29.94
N PRO A 224 1.20 -2.26 28.88
CA PRO A 224 1.73 -3.02 27.75
C PRO A 224 2.97 -2.30 27.26
N ASN A 225 4.09 -3.02 27.12
CA ASN A 225 5.36 -2.45 26.68
C ASN A 225 5.14 -1.64 25.40
N ASP A 226 5.11 -0.32 25.54
CA ASP A 226 4.77 0.61 24.46
C ASP A 226 5.99 1.16 23.75
N SER A 227 7.14 0.54 23.99
CA SER A 227 8.46 1.00 23.53
C SER A 227 8.73 0.74 22.04
N HIS A 228 7.82 0.09 21.32
CA HIS A 228 8.07 -0.35 19.95
C HIS A 228 7.49 0.63 18.93
N SER A 229 8.40 1.30 18.22
CA SER A 229 8.09 2.20 17.11
C SER A 229 8.14 1.47 15.77
N VAL A 230 7.88 2.21 14.70
CA VAL A 230 8.06 1.73 13.32
C VAL A 230 9.49 1.26 13.07
N ALA A 231 10.50 1.97 13.61
CA ALA A 231 11.90 1.60 13.45
C ALA A 231 12.23 0.23 14.09
N SER A 232 11.53 -0.14 15.17
CA SER A 232 11.72 -1.43 15.84
C SER A 232 11.35 -2.64 14.95
N LEU A 233 10.57 -2.45 13.88
CA LEU A 233 10.29 -3.49 12.89
C LEU A 233 11.54 -3.92 12.10
N PHE A 234 12.55 -3.07 12.04
CA PHE A 234 13.81 -3.32 11.33
C PHE A 234 15.00 -3.53 12.26
N ASP A 235 14.85 -3.33 13.59
CA ASP A 235 15.90 -3.66 14.56
C ASP A 235 15.95 -5.19 14.75
N SER A 236 17.12 -5.78 14.48
CA SER A 236 17.37 -7.22 14.64
C SER A 236 16.96 -7.80 16.00
N ARG A 237 16.97 -7.00 17.07
CA ARG A 237 16.61 -7.43 18.44
C ARG A 237 15.11 -7.47 18.68
N TYR A 238 14.36 -6.59 18.03
CA TYR A 238 12.92 -6.39 18.31
C TYR A 238 12.02 -6.80 17.15
N CYS A 239 12.57 -7.00 15.96
CA CYS A 239 11.83 -7.31 14.73
C CYS A 239 10.85 -8.49 14.93
N HIS A 240 11.28 -9.58 15.58
CA HIS A 240 10.41 -10.74 15.84
C HIS A 240 9.21 -10.44 16.74
N ILE A 241 9.36 -9.52 17.71
CA ILE A 241 8.28 -9.07 18.61
C ILE A 241 7.33 -8.14 17.85
N VAL A 242 7.90 -7.20 17.09
CA VAL A 242 7.13 -6.15 16.42
C VAL A 242 6.43 -6.66 15.17
N ALA A 243 7.00 -7.63 14.47
CA ALA A 243 6.36 -8.27 13.32
C ALA A 243 5.24 -9.23 13.74
N ASP A 244 5.19 -9.65 15.01
CA ASP A 244 4.09 -10.49 15.50
C ASP A 244 2.76 -9.72 15.46
N VAL A 245 1.79 -10.33 14.81
CA VAL A 245 0.42 -9.86 14.59
C VAL A 245 -0.63 -10.79 15.21
N SER A 246 -0.21 -11.81 15.97
CA SER A 246 -1.11 -12.76 16.64
C SER A 246 -2.21 -12.08 17.48
N GLN A 247 -1.87 -10.96 18.12
CA GLN A 247 -2.77 -10.14 18.96
C GLN A 247 -3.09 -8.77 18.35
N ALA A 248 -2.72 -8.53 17.08
CA ALA A 248 -2.87 -7.21 16.47
C ALA A 248 -4.30 -7.00 15.94
N SER A 249 -4.80 -5.76 16.05
CA SER A 249 -6.03 -5.34 15.36
C SER A 249 -5.81 -5.30 13.84
N ALA A 250 -6.89 -5.41 13.05
CA ALA A 250 -6.81 -5.33 11.59
C ALA A 250 -6.09 -4.06 11.09
N SER A 251 -6.32 -2.90 11.73
CA SER A 251 -5.64 -1.65 11.42
C SER A 251 -4.13 -1.70 11.69
N CYS A 252 -3.72 -2.40 12.74
CA CYS A 252 -2.30 -2.58 13.08
C CYS A 252 -1.60 -3.51 12.10
N ILE A 253 -2.25 -4.62 11.71
CA ILE A 253 -1.77 -5.53 10.68
C ILE A 253 -1.56 -4.77 9.37
N LEU A 254 -2.55 -3.97 8.97
CA LEU A 254 -2.50 -3.16 7.76
C LEU A 254 -1.38 -2.12 7.82
N ALA A 255 -1.25 -1.38 8.92
CA ALA A 255 -0.19 -0.39 9.07
C ALA A 255 1.21 -1.03 8.94
N LYS A 256 1.43 -2.17 9.61
CA LYS A 256 2.70 -2.91 9.53
C LYS A 256 2.99 -3.40 8.11
N CYS A 257 2.01 -3.99 7.42
CA CYS A 257 2.23 -4.43 6.04
C CYS A 257 2.51 -3.26 5.10
N THR A 258 1.80 -2.14 5.23
CA THR A 258 2.03 -0.94 4.41
C THR A 258 3.45 -0.40 4.60
N VAL A 259 3.97 -0.38 5.83
CA VAL A 259 5.36 0.00 6.10
C VAL A 259 6.33 -0.96 5.40
N LEU A 260 6.14 -2.27 5.53
CA LEU A 260 7.01 -3.26 4.87
C LEU A 260 7.00 -3.12 3.34
N THR A 261 5.82 -2.98 2.74
CA THR A 261 5.66 -2.76 1.30
C THR A 261 6.32 -1.46 0.84
N TYR A 262 6.15 -0.37 1.59
CA TYR A 262 6.82 0.91 1.31
C TYR A 262 8.35 0.75 1.33
N CYS A 263 8.89 0.10 2.37
CA CYS A 263 10.33 -0.10 2.52
C CYS A 263 10.91 -0.95 1.39
N ALA A 264 10.21 -2.04 1.00
CA ALA A 264 10.59 -2.84 -0.16
C ALA A 264 10.63 -2.01 -1.45
N GLY A 265 9.64 -1.16 -1.67
CA GLY A 265 9.59 -0.28 -2.85
C GLY A 265 10.68 0.80 -2.88
N VAL A 266 11.04 1.36 -1.72
CA VAL A 266 12.18 2.30 -1.60
C VAL A 266 13.48 1.59 -1.94
N ILE A 267 13.72 0.41 -1.36
CA ILE A 267 14.93 -0.40 -1.60
C ILE A 267 15.04 -0.79 -3.09
N ASP A 268 13.91 -1.17 -3.73
CA ASP A 268 13.89 -1.45 -5.17
C ASP A 268 14.22 -0.20 -6.02
N THR A 269 13.64 0.96 -5.68
CA THR A 269 13.87 2.22 -6.40
C THR A 269 15.32 2.66 -6.31
N GLU A 270 15.92 2.62 -5.12
CA GLU A 270 17.32 2.97 -4.90
C GLU A 270 18.25 2.09 -5.74
N ARG A 271 17.96 0.78 -5.81
CA ARG A 271 18.71 -0.16 -6.65
C ARG A 271 18.62 0.20 -8.14
N ILE A 272 17.46 0.63 -8.62
CA ILE A 272 17.29 1.04 -10.02
C ILE A 272 18.10 2.31 -10.32
N SER A 273 18.23 3.20 -9.34
CA SER A 273 18.96 4.47 -9.49
C SER A 273 20.48 4.35 -9.36
N GLY A 274 20.99 3.32 -8.66
CA GLY A 274 22.41 3.12 -8.40
C GLY A 274 23.07 2.09 -9.34
N SER A 275 24.33 2.33 -9.73
CA SER A 275 25.12 1.37 -10.52
C SER A 275 25.72 0.24 -9.67
N GLU A 276 25.95 0.48 -8.38
CA GLU A 276 26.55 -0.49 -7.46
C GLU A 276 25.70 -0.68 -6.20
N VAL A 277 25.60 -1.94 -5.77
CA VAL A 277 24.92 -2.31 -4.52
C VAL A 277 25.86 -2.00 -3.36
N SER A 278 25.55 -0.98 -2.57
CA SER A 278 26.33 -0.64 -1.37
C SER A 278 26.06 -1.62 -0.23
N ASP A 279 27.03 -1.75 0.69
CA ASP A 279 26.87 -2.55 1.91
C ASP A 279 25.67 -2.08 2.74
N GLU A 280 25.43 -0.77 2.76
CA GLU A 280 24.29 -0.16 3.45
C GLU A 280 22.95 -0.55 2.82
N TRP A 281 22.85 -0.55 1.49
CA TRP A 281 21.68 -1.07 0.79
C TRP A 281 21.47 -2.56 1.12
N GLN A 282 22.54 -3.35 1.11
CA GLN A 282 22.48 -4.78 1.37
C GLN A 282 22.06 -5.10 2.81
N ARG A 283 22.47 -4.27 3.77
CA ARG A 283 22.03 -4.34 5.16
C ARG A 283 20.53 -4.06 5.27
N ARG A 284 20.05 -2.95 4.71
CA ARG A 284 18.61 -2.59 4.72
C ARG A 284 17.74 -3.60 3.98
N PHE A 285 18.23 -4.17 2.88
CA PHE A 285 17.60 -5.29 2.18
C PHE A 285 17.36 -6.46 3.16
N LYS A 286 18.41 -6.90 3.87
CA LYS A 286 18.32 -8.04 4.81
C LYS A 286 17.42 -7.75 6.02
N GLU A 287 17.40 -6.51 6.48
CA GLU A 287 16.50 -6.08 7.58
C GLU A 287 15.04 -6.09 7.13
N CYS A 288 14.75 -5.53 5.97
CA CYS A 288 13.41 -5.53 5.39
C CYS A 288 12.92 -6.95 5.08
N ASP A 289 13.78 -7.78 4.46
CA ASP A 289 13.47 -9.17 4.13
C ASP A 289 13.09 -9.99 5.36
N ARG A 290 13.85 -9.83 6.45
CA ARG A 290 13.59 -10.49 7.73
C ARG A 290 12.28 -10.03 8.37
N GLY A 291 11.98 -8.74 8.31
CA GLY A 291 10.70 -8.19 8.78
C GLY A 291 9.51 -8.77 8.01
N ILE A 292 9.65 -8.89 6.69
CA ILE A 292 8.67 -9.55 5.81
C ILE A 292 8.49 -11.02 6.19
N GLU A 293 9.58 -11.74 6.45
CA GLU A 293 9.54 -13.16 6.82
C GLU A 293 8.81 -13.39 8.14
N TYR A 294 9.19 -12.67 9.21
CA TYR A 294 8.52 -12.81 10.51
C TYR A 294 7.05 -12.41 10.45
N PHE A 295 6.72 -11.33 9.74
CA PHE A 295 5.33 -10.91 9.56
C PHE A 295 4.52 -11.99 8.83
N THR A 296 5.09 -12.55 7.75
CA THR A 296 4.46 -13.62 6.95
C THR A 296 4.21 -14.89 7.77
N GLN A 297 5.11 -15.24 8.69
CA GLN A 297 4.92 -16.38 9.58
C GLN A 297 3.81 -16.11 10.61
N SER A 298 3.80 -14.93 11.21
CA SER A 298 2.81 -14.59 12.24
C SER A 298 1.38 -14.48 11.67
N ILE A 299 1.20 -13.80 10.52
CA ILE A 299 -0.14 -13.57 9.95
C ILE A 299 -0.89 -14.85 9.56
N GLN A 300 -0.18 -15.96 9.31
CA GLN A 300 -0.81 -17.26 9.01
C GLN A 300 -1.64 -17.81 10.19
N THR A 301 -1.37 -17.35 11.41
CA THR A 301 -2.06 -17.79 12.63
C THR A 301 -3.33 -16.99 12.95
N VAL A 302 -3.57 -15.89 12.23
CA VAL A 302 -4.48 -14.82 12.66
C VAL A 302 -5.95 -15.07 12.25
N TYR A 303 -6.23 -16.05 11.41
CA TYR A 303 -7.57 -16.26 10.81
C TYR A 303 -8.66 -16.75 11.77
N VAL A 304 -8.29 -17.34 12.92
CA VAL A 304 -9.27 -18.02 13.78
C VAL A 304 -10.07 -17.03 14.63
N GLY A 305 -11.40 -17.05 14.50
CA GLY A 305 -12.31 -16.30 15.36
C GLY A 305 -12.59 -14.85 14.95
N ARG A 306 -12.15 -14.43 13.76
CA ARG A 306 -12.38 -13.09 13.22
C ARG A 306 -13.66 -13.01 12.39
N ASP A 307 -14.25 -11.82 12.32
CA ASP A 307 -15.38 -11.56 11.42
C ASP A 307 -14.93 -11.45 9.95
N ASP A 308 -15.87 -11.50 9.01
CA ASP A 308 -15.59 -11.47 7.57
C ASP A 308 -14.81 -10.22 7.13
N GLN A 309 -15.03 -9.09 7.81
CA GLN A 309 -14.39 -7.82 7.48
C GLN A 309 -12.93 -7.81 7.96
N GLU A 310 -12.67 -8.31 9.16
CA GLU A 310 -11.32 -8.49 9.66
C GLU A 310 -10.55 -9.54 8.85
N VAL A 311 -11.21 -10.63 8.44
CA VAL A 311 -10.63 -11.62 7.53
C VAL A 311 -10.24 -10.96 6.20
N ALA A 312 -11.12 -10.12 5.63
CA ALA A 312 -10.81 -9.37 4.41
C ALA A 312 -9.57 -8.48 4.59
N ALA A 313 -9.48 -7.76 5.71
CA ALA A 313 -8.33 -6.92 6.01
C ALA A 313 -7.03 -7.74 6.12
N VAL A 314 -7.07 -8.90 6.81
CA VAL A 314 -5.92 -9.81 6.93
C VAL A 314 -5.50 -10.34 5.56
N VAL A 315 -6.44 -10.75 4.71
CA VAL A 315 -6.16 -11.23 3.34
C VAL A 315 -5.52 -10.14 2.49
N VAL A 316 -6.01 -8.90 2.58
CA VAL A 316 -5.42 -7.74 1.88
C VAL A 316 -4.03 -7.45 2.40
N SER A 317 -3.80 -7.50 3.71
CA SER A 317 -2.48 -7.30 4.31
C SER A 317 -1.48 -8.39 3.90
N GLN A 318 -1.93 -9.65 3.84
CA GLN A 318 -1.11 -10.75 3.32
C GLN A 318 -0.68 -10.49 1.87
N ALA A 319 -1.63 -10.12 1.00
CA ALA A 319 -1.33 -9.78 -0.39
C ALA A 319 -0.36 -8.59 -0.52
N ALA A 320 -0.47 -7.58 0.36
CA ALA A 320 0.45 -6.45 0.40
C ALA A 320 1.88 -6.84 0.80
N VAL A 321 2.05 -7.78 1.74
CA VAL A 321 3.37 -8.31 2.09
C VAL A 321 3.92 -9.22 0.99
N ASP A 322 3.08 -10.01 0.33
CA ASP A 322 3.47 -10.76 -0.87
C ASP A 322 3.94 -9.82 -2.00
N CYS A 323 3.30 -8.68 -2.16
CA CYS A 323 3.75 -7.62 -3.07
C CYS A 323 5.12 -7.06 -2.67
N ALA A 324 5.39 -6.91 -1.36
CA ALA A 324 6.70 -6.50 -0.86
C ALA A 324 7.79 -7.53 -1.20
N ILE A 325 7.49 -8.85 -1.09
CA ILE A 325 8.39 -9.93 -1.52
C ILE A 325 8.72 -9.78 -3.01
N ILE A 326 7.70 -9.61 -3.86
CA ILE A 326 7.90 -9.45 -5.31
C ILE A 326 8.80 -8.24 -5.59
N GLN A 327 8.50 -7.06 -5.02
CA GLN A 327 9.30 -5.85 -5.22
C GLN A 327 10.77 -6.05 -4.82
N LEU A 328 11.01 -6.70 -3.68
CA LEU A 328 12.35 -6.90 -3.15
C LEU A 328 13.16 -7.89 -4.02
N HIS A 329 12.53 -8.99 -4.44
CA HIS A 329 13.21 -10.12 -5.08
C HIS A 329 13.16 -10.12 -6.62
N GLU A 330 12.24 -9.42 -7.29
CA GLU A 330 12.01 -9.54 -8.75
C GLU A 330 13.27 -9.31 -9.61
N ARG A 331 14.18 -8.39 -9.28
CA ARG A 331 15.42 -8.25 -10.08
C ARG A 331 16.54 -9.18 -9.64
N LEU A 332 16.47 -9.75 -8.44
CA LEU A 332 17.38 -10.84 -8.06
C LEU A 332 17.05 -12.09 -8.87
N VAL A 333 15.77 -12.32 -9.15
CA VAL A 333 15.30 -13.36 -10.07
C VAL A 333 15.99 -13.29 -11.43
N ASP A 334 16.02 -12.11 -12.07
CA ASP A 334 16.67 -11.97 -13.38
C ASP A 334 18.17 -12.32 -13.33
N ARG A 335 18.85 -12.00 -12.23
CA ARG A 335 20.27 -12.36 -12.04
C ARG A 335 20.44 -13.86 -11.80
N GLU A 336 19.56 -14.49 -11.02
CA GLU A 336 19.56 -15.93 -10.77
C GLU A 336 19.34 -16.70 -12.08
N LEU A 337 18.31 -16.34 -12.84
CA LEU A 337 17.99 -16.99 -14.12
C LEU A 337 19.09 -16.82 -15.18
N ASN A 338 19.78 -15.67 -15.22
CA ASN A 338 20.89 -15.45 -16.15
C ASN A 338 22.13 -16.28 -15.79
N ARG A 339 22.33 -16.66 -14.53
CA ARG A 339 23.44 -17.52 -14.10
C ARG A 339 23.21 -18.97 -14.51
N ASP A 340 21.98 -19.46 -14.41
CA ASP A 340 21.63 -20.84 -14.76
C ASP A 340 21.85 -21.13 -16.26
N GLY A 341 21.82 -20.10 -17.12
CA GLY A 341 22.15 -20.20 -18.54
C GLY A 341 23.62 -20.57 -18.84
N GLN A 342 24.53 -20.51 -17.86
CA GLN A 342 25.96 -20.80 -18.05
C GLN A 342 26.36 -22.28 -17.89
N GLY A 343 25.40 -23.21 -17.93
CA GLY A 343 25.67 -24.63 -18.17
C GLY A 343 25.76 -25.53 -16.93
N VAL A 344 25.56 -25.00 -15.72
CA VAL A 344 25.36 -25.84 -14.53
C VAL A 344 23.86 -26.12 -14.42
N ARG A 345 23.42 -27.23 -15.01
CA ARG A 345 22.03 -27.72 -14.89
C ARG A 345 21.73 -28.13 -13.45
N SER A 346 21.32 -27.18 -12.62
CA SER A 346 20.56 -27.49 -11.41
C SER A 346 19.17 -28.00 -11.80
N SER A 347 18.62 -28.93 -11.03
CA SER A 347 17.29 -29.52 -11.28
C SER A 347 16.12 -28.57 -10.92
N SER A 348 16.40 -27.42 -10.30
CA SER A 348 15.41 -26.41 -9.94
C SER A 348 15.59 -25.18 -10.82
N LEU A 349 14.52 -24.77 -11.51
CA LEU A 349 14.48 -23.52 -12.25
C LEU A 349 14.60 -22.33 -11.29
N GLY A 350 15.66 -21.53 -11.42
CA GLY A 350 15.88 -20.33 -10.62
C GLY A 350 16.39 -20.60 -9.20
N GLY A 351 16.75 -19.53 -8.50
CA GLY A 351 17.24 -19.58 -7.12
C GLY A 351 16.15 -19.32 -6.08
N SER A 352 16.59 -18.99 -4.86
CA SER A 352 15.70 -18.72 -3.72
C SER A 352 14.77 -17.52 -4.00
N SER A 353 15.28 -16.46 -4.63
CA SER A 353 14.46 -15.27 -4.95
C SER A 353 13.36 -15.61 -5.95
N TYR A 354 13.66 -16.46 -6.94
CA TYR A 354 12.67 -16.94 -7.91
C TYR A 354 11.54 -17.68 -7.21
N SER A 355 11.88 -18.69 -6.40
CA SER A 355 10.90 -19.48 -5.66
C SER A 355 9.99 -18.61 -4.80
N ARG A 356 10.56 -17.63 -4.07
CA ARG A 356 9.80 -16.68 -3.24
C ARG A 356 8.86 -15.79 -4.05
N CYS A 357 9.28 -15.28 -5.20
CA CYS A 357 8.42 -14.48 -6.08
C CYS A 357 7.25 -15.28 -6.64
N ILE A 358 7.49 -16.51 -7.09
CA ILE A 358 6.43 -17.39 -7.63
C ILE A 358 5.43 -17.76 -6.53
N GLU A 359 5.92 -18.09 -5.34
CA GLU A 359 5.07 -18.41 -4.20
C GLU A 359 4.24 -17.19 -3.76
N ALA A 360 4.82 -15.99 -3.74
CA ALA A 360 4.09 -14.75 -3.48
C ALA A 360 2.99 -14.50 -4.53
N CYS A 361 3.27 -14.72 -5.83
CA CYS A 361 2.24 -14.61 -6.88
C CYS A 361 1.09 -15.59 -6.66
N ARG A 362 1.40 -16.84 -6.29
CA ARG A 362 0.40 -17.86 -5.96
C ARG A 362 -0.48 -17.42 -4.79
N ARG A 363 0.11 -16.89 -3.71
CA ARG A 363 -0.63 -16.40 -2.55
C ARG A 363 -1.52 -15.19 -2.89
N ILE A 364 -1.04 -14.26 -3.71
CA ILE A 364 -1.86 -13.14 -4.20
C ILE A 364 -3.04 -13.63 -5.05
N ALA A 365 -2.84 -14.63 -5.92
CA ALA A 365 -3.94 -15.21 -6.70
C ALA A 365 -4.98 -15.91 -5.82
N LEU A 366 -4.56 -16.59 -4.75
CA LEU A 366 -5.47 -17.17 -3.76
C LEU A 366 -6.22 -16.11 -2.97
N ALA A 367 -5.53 -15.02 -2.57
CA ALA A 367 -6.15 -13.86 -1.94
C ALA A 367 -7.21 -13.24 -2.87
N ALA A 368 -6.93 -13.14 -4.17
CA ALA A 368 -7.89 -12.68 -5.18
C ALA A 368 -9.16 -13.54 -5.18
N ALA A 369 -9.02 -14.86 -5.24
CA ALA A 369 -10.16 -15.77 -5.19
C ALA A 369 -10.95 -15.71 -3.87
N CYS A 370 -10.28 -15.40 -2.76
CA CYS A 370 -10.93 -15.20 -1.46
C CYS A 370 -11.75 -13.91 -1.43
N VAL A 371 -11.12 -12.79 -1.84
CA VAL A 371 -11.75 -11.45 -1.84
C VAL A 371 -12.87 -11.36 -2.87
N GLU A 372 -12.87 -12.16 -3.95
CA GLU A 372 -14.00 -12.21 -4.91
C GLU A 372 -15.34 -12.52 -4.23
N LYS A 373 -15.33 -13.26 -3.11
CA LYS A 373 -16.53 -13.60 -2.34
C LYS A 373 -16.95 -12.50 -1.37
N ILE A 374 -16.06 -11.57 -1.08
CA ILE A 374 -16.26 -10.47 -0.15
C ILE A 374 -16.64 -9.24 -0.98
N GLU A 375 -17.68 -8.51 -0.60
CA GLU A 375 -18.15 -7.37 -1.39
C GLU A 375 -17.01 -6.41 -1.75
N ALA A 376 -16.79 -6.24 -3.06
CA ALA A 376 -15.66 -5.50 -3.63
C ALA A 376 -15.58 -4.03 -3.21
N ASN A 377 -16.65 -3.50 -2.60
CA ASN A 377 -16.75 -2.17 -2.03
C ASN A 377 -15.67 -1.88 -0.98
N HIS A 378 -15.07 -2.93 -0.40
CA HIS A 378 -14.04 -2.83 0.63
C HIS A 378 -12.61 -3.06 0.09
N MET A 379 -12.42 -3.21 -1.23
CA MET A 379 -11.08 -3.43 -1.79
C MET A 379 -10.22 -2.16 -1.64
N GLN A 380 -9.23 -2.24 -0.77
CA GLN A 380 -8.23 -1.20 -0.64
C GLN A 380 -7.35 -1.14 -1.90
N MET A 381 -6.92 0.06 -2.27
CA MET A 381 -6.01 0.30 -3.41
C MET A 381 -4.75 -0.59 -3.36
N PHE A 382 -4.24 -0.91 -2.17
CA PHE A 382 -3.09 -1.81 -2.01
C PHE A 382 -3.30 -3.19 -2.62
N PHE A 383 -4.54 -3.69 -2.59
CA PHE A 383 -4.85 -4.96 -3.20
C PHE A 383 -4.69 -4.89 -4.72
N GLY A 384 -5.22 -3.84 -5.35
CA GLY A 384 -5.02 -3.58 -6.79
C GLY A 384 -3.54 -3.50 -7.18
N ILE A 385 -2.71 -2.81 -6.39
CA ILE A 385 -1.26 -2.74 -6.61
C ILE A 385 -0.65 -4.15 -6.54
N SER A 386 -1.00 -4.94 -5.53
CA SER A 386 -0.48 -6.30 -5.34
C SER A 386 -0.85 -7.22 -6.51
N LEU A 387 -2.10 -7.14 -6.99
CA LEU A 387 -2.56 -7.85 -8.18
C LEU A 387 -1.76 -7.47 -9.42
N SER A 388 -1.47 -6.17 -9.62
CA SER A 388 -0.67 -5.70 -10.76
C SER A 388 0.78 -6.21 -10.73
N PHE A 389 1.43 -6.24 -9.56
CA PHE A 389 2.78 -6.80 -9.42
C PHE A 389 2.81 -8.30 -9.72
N ALA A 390 1.87 -9.07 -9.15
CA ALA A 390 1.77 -10.50 -9.43
C ALA A 390 1.51 -10.78 -10.91
N ALA A 391 0.56 -10.06 -11.52
CA ALA A 391 0.24 -10.19 -12.94
C ALA A 391 1.46 -9.92 -13.84
N ARG A 392 2.27 -8.90 -13.51
CA ARG A 392 3.50 -8.59 -14.26
C ARG A 392 4.52 -9.72 -14.21
N VAL A 393 4.75 -10.29 -13.03
CA VAL A 393 5.68 -11.43 -12.86
C VAL A 393 5.16 -12.64 -13.63
N LEU A 394 3.89 -13.00 -13.47
CA LEU A 394 3.30 -14.14 -14.17
C LEU A 394 3.34 -13.98 -15.70
N ALA A 395 3.03 -12.78 -16.22
CA ALA A 395 3.08 -12.49 -17.65
C ALA A 395 4.49 -12.68 -18.25
N LYS A 396 5.54 -12.43 -17.46
CA LYS A 396 6.94 -12.62 -17.87
C LYS A 396 7.38 -14.08 -17.77
N GLU A 397 6.93 -14.80 -16.75
CA GLU A 397 7.38 -16.17 -16.45
C GLU A 397 6.63 -17.25 -17.24
N ILE A 398 5.33 -17.07 -17.54
CA ILE A 398 4.55 -18.05 -18.32
C ILE A 398 5.20 -18.34 -19.68
N PRO A 399 5.57 -17.34 -20.52
CA PRO A 399 6.25 -17.60 -21.77
C PRO A 399 7.59 -18.32 -21.55
N ARG A 400 8.38 -17.90 -20.55
CA ARG A 400 9.69 -18.52 -20.25
C ARG A 400 9.56 -20.01 -19.95
N LEU A 401 8.59 -20.38 -19.12
CA LEU A 401 8.31 -21.78 -18.77
C LEU A 401 7.88 -22.60 -19.99
N ARG A 402 7.03 -22.04 -20.85
CA ARG A 402 6.63 -22.70 -22.11
C ARG A 402 7.84 -22.97 -23.01
N HIS A 403 8.71 -21.97 -23.22
CA HIS A 403 9.92 -22.14 -24.02
C HIS A 403 10.91 -23.13 -23.39
N GLY A 404 10.97 -23.20 -22.06
CA GLY A 404 11.79 -24.15 -21.33
C GLY A 404 11.23 -25.58 -21.25
N GLY A 405 10.04 -25.85 -21.80
CA GLY A 405 9.40 -27.17 -21.75
C GLY A 405 8.67 -27.48 -20.43
N TYR A 406 8.52 -26.50 -19.53
CA TYR A 406 7.85 -26.63 -18.24
C TYR A 406 6.33 -26.38 -18.34
N VAL A 407 5.66 -27.15 -19.22
CA VAL A 407 4.27 -26.91 -19.62
C VAL A 407 3.29 -26.93 -18.44
N GLU A 408 3.43 -27.90 -17.52
CA GLU A 408 2.53 -28.00 -16.36
C GLU A 408 2.64 -26.80 -15.43
N GLN A 409 3.86 -26.29 -15.21
CA GLN A 409 4.07 -25.13 -14.35
C GLN A 409 3.53 -23.86 -14.99
N ALA A 410 3.71 -23.69 -16.30
CA ALA A 410 3.12 -22.60 -17.06
C ALA A 410 1.59 -22.60 -16.94
N LEU A 411 0.95 -23.76 -17.11
CA LEU A 411 -0.51 -23.90 -16.99
C LEU A 411 -1.03 -23.51 -15.60
N ARG A 412 -0.32 -23.89 -14.53
CA ARG A 412 -0.68 -23.47 -13.16
C ARG A 412 -0.58 -21.95 -12.99
N MET A 413 0.44 -21.32 -13.55
CA MET A 413 0.59 -19.86 -13.51
C MET A 413 -0.47 -19.13 -14.34
N GLU A 414 -0.92 -19.71 -15.46
CA GLU A 414 -2.03 -19.18 -16.26
C GLU A 414 -3.34 -19.19 -15.47
N GLN A 415 -3.61 -20.24 -14.69
CA GLN A 415 -4.76 -20.29 -13.79
C GLN A 415 -4.69 -19.21 -12.70
N GLN A 416 -3.49 -18.96 -12.15
CA GLN A 416 -3.27 -17.86 -11.19
C GLN A 416 -3.53 -16.49 -11.83
N MET A 417 -3.02 -16.27 -13.05
CA MET A 417 -3.24 -15.05 -13.83
C MET A 417 -4.73 -14.84 -14.12
N ALA A 418 -5.46 -15.91 -14.47
CA ALA A 418 -6.89 -15.86 -14.72
C ALA A 418 -7.69 -15.46 -13.46
N ALA A 419 -7.32 -15.97 -12.28
CA ALA A 419 -7.94 -15.59 -11.01
C ALA A 419 -7.72 -14.10 -10.70
N ILE A 420 -6.51 -13.59 -10.90
CA ILE A 420 -6.19 -12.17 -10.74
C ILE A 420 -6.99 -11.29 -11.71
N ALA A 421 -7.04 -11.67 -12.99
CA ALA A 421 -7.76 -10.93 -14.02
C ALA A 421 -9.27 -10.87 -13.74
N LYS A 422 -9.87 -11.97 -13.27
CA LYS A 422 -11.30 -12.03 -12.92
C LYS A 422 -11.68 -10.99 -11.86
N VAL A 423 -10.85 -10.85 -10.82
CA VAL A 423 -11.09 -9.85 -9.77
C VAL A 423 -10.94 -8.42 -10.30
N GLN A 424 -9.91 -8.16 -11.11
CA GLN A 424 -9.70 -6.84 -11.72
C GLN A 424 -10.89 -6.43 -12.62
N ILE A 425 -11.42 -7.38 -13.40
CA ILE A 425 -12.57 -7.16 -14.28
C ILE A 425 -13.84 -6.93 -13.45
N THR A 426 -14.11 -7.77 -12.45
CA THR A 426 -15.30 -7.65 -11.59
C THR A 426 -15.33 -6.32 -10.85
N GLY A 427 -14.18 -5.87 -10.33
CA GLY A 427 -14.05 -4.55 -9.71
C GLY A 427 -14.34 -3.39 -10.68
N ALA A 428 -14.02 -3.53 -11.96
CA ALA A 428 -14.32 -2.49 -12.97
C ALA A 428 -15.81 -2.39 -13.31
N TYR A 429 -16.56 -3.50 -13.24
CA TYR A 429 -17.99 -3.52 -13.59
C TYR A 429 -18.92 -3.04 -12.47
N ALA A 430 -18.57 -3.26 -11.20
CA ALA A 430 -19.38 -2.83 -10.05
C ALA A 430 -19.71 -1.33 -10.10
N ASP A 431 -18.71 -0.50 -10.46
CA ASP A 431 -18.84 0.97 -10.59
C ASP A 431 -19.83 1.42 -11.69
N SER A 432 -20.16 0.56 -12.67
CA SER A 432 -20.98 0.95 -13.83
C SER A 432 -22.49 0.82 -13.60
N SER A 433 -22.91 0.18 -12.50
CA SER A 433 -24.31 -0.14 -12.21
C SER A 433 -25.07 0.96 -11.45
N GLU A 434 -24.38 1.92 -10.82
CA GLU A 434 -24.98 2.97 -9.98
C GLU A 434 -25.47 4.22 -10.72
N GLY A 435 -25.84 4.13 -12.00
CA GLY A 435 -26.51 5.24 -12.71
C GLY A 435 -25.66 6.50 -12.96
N PHE A 436 -24.36 6.47 -12.67
CA PHE A 436 -23.43 7.54 -13.04
C PHE A 436 -23.04 7.46 -14.54
N PRO A 437 -22.80 8.61 -15.20
CA PRO A 437 -22.46 8.63 -16.63
C PRO A 437 -21.22 7.79 -16.92
N LYS A 438 -21.32 6.93 -17.95
CA LYS A 438 -20.34 5.91 -18.40
C LYS A 438 -18.94 6.45 -18.81
N SER A 439 -18.63 7.71 -18.55
CA SER A 439 -17.42 8.38 -19.06
C SER A 439 -16.20 8.32 -18.15
N SER A 440 -16.26 7.71 -16.96
CA SER A 440 -15.07 7.50 -16.13
C SER A 440 -14.87 6.03 -15.77
N LEU A 441 -14.12 5.31 -16.61
CA LEU A 441 -13.48 4.04 -16.23
C LEU A 441 -12.56 4.31 -15.03
N CYS A 442 -12.84 3.65 -13.90
CA CYS A 442 -12.07 3.71 -12.66
C CYS A 442 -10.56 3.42 -12.91
N GLY A 443 -9.64 4.12 -12.25
CA GLY A 443 -8.20 3.97 -12.51
C GLY A 443 -7.63 2.58 -12.21
N ALA A 444 -8.29 1.76 -11.40
CA ALA A 444 -7.95 0.34 -11.27
C ALA A 444 -8.13 -0.40 -12.60
N SER A 445 -9.17 -0.06 -13.38
CA SER A 445 -9.38 -0.58 -14.73
C SER A 445 -8.36 -0.04 -15.73
N GLN A 446 -7.85 1.19 -15.56
CA GLN A 446 -6.79 1.74 -16.43
C GLN A 446 -5.41 1.11 -16.15
N ILE A 447 -5.04 0.93 -14.88
CA ILE A 447 -3.81 0.22 -14.49
C ILE A 447 -3.89 -1.25 -14.92
N SER A 448 -5.06 -1.88 -14.75
CA SER A 448 -5.33 -3.24 -15.24
C SER A 448 -5.32 -3.32 -16.76
N MET A 449 -5.88 -2.33 -17.48
CA MET A 449 -5.84 -2.27 -18.95
C MET A 449 -4.42 -2.10 -19.48
N MET A 450 -3.55 -1.34 -18.80
CA MET A 450 -2.14 -1.23 -19.21
C MET A 450 -1.39 -2.57 -19.03
N ALA A 451 -1.66 -3.30 -17.94
CA ALA A 451 -1.09 -4.64 -17.74
C ALA A 451 -1.62 -5.65 -18.78
N TRP A 452 -2.92 -5.61 -19.06
CA TRP A 452 -3.58 -6.46 -20.07
C TRP A 452 -3.17 -6.11 -21.51
N SER A 453 -3.04 -4.83 -21.86
CA SER A 453 -2.58 -4.41 -23.19
C SER A 453 -1.15 -4.84 -23.45
N THR A 454 -0.32 -4.93 -22.40
CA THR A 454 1.05 -5.45 -22.49
C THR A 454 1.08 -6.97 -22.67
N TRP A 455 0.03 -7.70 -22.27
CA TRP A 455 -0.11 -9.15 -22.51
C TRP A 455 -0.71 -9.45 -23.88
N ALA A 456 -1.75 -8.73 -24.28
CA ALA A 456 -2.45 -8.91 -25.56
C ALA A 456 -1.62 -8.54 -26.81
N THR A 457 -0.44 -7.95 -26.65
CA THR A 457 0.51 -7.68 -27.75
C THR A 457 1.51 -8.82 -27.99
N TRP A 458 1.41 -9.93 -27.25
CA TRP A 458 2.32 -11.09 -27.36
C TRP A 458 1.69 -12.34 -27.96
N ASP A 459 0.37 -12.32 -28.21
CA ASP A 459 -0.32 -13.17 -29.17
C ASP A 459 -0.48 -12.38 -30.49
#